data_AF-A0A5Q4BAE5-F1
#
_entry.id   AF-A0A5Q4BAE5-F1
#
_cell.length_a   1.000
_cell.length_b   1.000
_cell.length_c   1.000
_cell.angle_alpha   90.00
_cell.angle_beta   90.00
_cell.angle_gamma   90.00
#
_symmetry.space_group_name_H-M   'P 1'
#
loop_
_entity.id
_entity.type
_entity.pdbx_description
1 polymer ?
#
loop_
_entity_poly.entity_id
_entity_poly.type
_entity_poly.pdbx_seq_one_letter_code
_entity_poly.pdbx_strand_id
1 'polypeptide(L)'
;MFLPVNLPSVKIFIFVNRSFTNNVNLTLQLKFIIILANKKLINNLGDRDTFTIRSNVVYFLLTKSKRVTRSVLAVEVYGIVVGVDIAYAI
;
A
#
# COMPACT_ATOMS: atom_id res chain seq x y z
N MET A 1 -10.99 -10.44 15.01
CA MET A 1 -10.46 -9.92 16.29
C MET A 1 -9.53 -8.78 15.96
N PHE A 2 -9.84 -7.55 16.39
CA PHE A 2 -9.01 -6.38 16.13
C PHE A 2 -7.84 -6.33 17.12
N LEU A 3 -6.63 -6.11 16.61
CA LEU A 3 -5.49 -5.80 17.50
C LEU A 3 -5.62 -4.36 18.00
N PRO A 4 -5.44 -4.11 19.31
CA PRO A 4 -5.33 -2.75 19.83
C PRO A 4 -4.05 -2.10 19.30
N VAL A 5 -4.15 -0.83 18.90
CA VAL A 5 -3.07 -0.07 18.29
C VAL A 5 -2.77 1.15 19.18
N ASN A 6 -1.52 1.28 19.63
CA ASN A 6 -1.05 2.43 20.41
C ASN A 6 -0.94 3.69 19.53
N LEU A 7 -1.84 4.65 19.69
CA LEU A 7 -1.93 5.85 18.84
C LEU A 7 -0.65 6.73 18.84
N PRO A 8 0.03 7.00 19.97
CA PRO A 8 1.27 7.79 19.98
C PRO A 8 2.41 7.26 19.11
N SER A 9 2.51 5.94 18.93
CA SER A 9 3.60 5.29 18.19
C SER A 9 3.15 4.73 16.84
N VAL A 10 1.90 4.99 16.47
CA VAL A 10 1.29 4.41 15.28
C VAL A 10 1.83 5.09 14.02
N LYS A 11 1.97 4.30 12.96
CA LYS A 11 2.36 4.78 11.64
C LYS A 11 1.38 4.23 10.61
N ILE A 12 1.14 5.04 9.58
CA ILE A 12 0.38 4.62 8.39
C ILE A 12 1.37 4.02 7.40
N PHE A 13 1.07 2.80 6.95
CA PHE A 13 1.79 2.12 5.89
C PHE A 13 0.87 1.99 4.68
N ILE A 14 1.32 2.49 3.53
CA ILE A 14 0.58 2.47 2.27
C ILE A 14 1.33 1.56 1.32
N PHE A 15 0.72 0.45 0.93
CA PHE A 15 1.26 -0.46 -0.06
C PHE A 15 0.50 -0.29 -1.37
N VAL A 16 1.24 0.05 -2.42
CA VAL A 16 0.71 0.22 -3.77
C VAL A 16 1.27 -0.90 -4.64
N ASN A 17 0.38 -1.65 -5.29
CA ASN A 17 0.77 -2.65 -6.27
C ASN A 17 0.05 -2.40 -7.60
N ARG A 18 0.81 -2.39 -8.69
CA ARG A 18 0.30 -2.30 -10.05
C ARG A 18 0.36 -3.67 -10.71
N SER A 19 -0.73 -4.09 -11.34
CA SER A 19 -0.73 -5.26 -12.21
C SER A 19 -1.29 -4.91 -13.59
N PHE A 20 -0.63 -5.44 -14.62
CA PHE A 20 -1.10 -5.39 -15.99
C PHE A 20 -1.71 -6.73 -16.33
N THR A 21 -2.95 -6.72 -16.79
CA THR A 21 -3.55 -7.91 -17.38
C THR A 21 -3.38 -7.83 -18.89
N ASN A 22 -2.65 -8.77 -19.47
CA ASN A 22 -2.51 -8.90 -20.92
C ASN A 22 -3.78 -9.54 -21.54
N ASN A 23 -4.91 -8.84 -21.42
CA ASN A 23 -6.15 -9.19 -22.08
C ASN A 23 -6.36 -8.27 -23.30
N VAL A 24 -7.34 -8.58 -24.16
CA VAL A 24 -7.62 -7.81 -25.40
C VAL A 24 -7.80 -6.30 -25.15
N ASN A 25 -8.25 -5.93 -23.94
CA ASN A 25 -8.48 -4.55 -23.54
C ASN A 25 -7.31 -3.90 -22.77
N LEU A 26 -6.17 -4.60 -22.65
CA LEU A 26 -4.97 -4.22 -21.89
C LEU A 26 -5.32 -3.48 -20.60
N THR A 27 -6.04 -4.11 -19.68
CA THR A 27 -6.49 -3.37 -18.49
C THR A 27 -5.37 -3.18 -17.46
N LEU A 28 -5.30 -1.96 -16.94
CA LEU A 28 -4.45 -1.60 -15.81
C LEU A 28 -5.23 -1.81 -14.51
N GLN A 29 -4.63 -2.47 -13.53
CA GLN A 29 -5.19 -2.59 -12.18
C GLN A 29 -4.21 -2.04 -11.15
N LEU A 30 -4.68 -1.09 -10.35
CA LEU A 30 -3.98 -0.55 -9.20
C LEU A 30 -4.63 -1.09 -7.92
N LYS A 31 -3.81 -1.59 -7.01
CA LYS A 31 -4.20 -2.16 -5.73
C LYS A 31 -3.55 -1.36 -4.62
N PHE A 32 -4.34 -0.99 -3.63
CA PHE A 32 -3.93 -0.23 -2.47
C PHE A 32 -4.31 -0.99 -1.22
N ILE A 33 -3.37 -1.07 -0.28
CA ILE A 33 -3.64 -1.55 1.08
C ILE A 33 -3.07 -0.52 2.05
N ILE A 34 -3.93 0.03 2.92
CA ILE A 34 -3.56 0.95 3.97
C ILE A 34 -3.65 0.22 5.31
N ILE A 35 -2.53 0.22 6.01
CA ILE A 35 -2.36 -0.47 7.28
C ILE A 35 -1.92 0.57 8.31
N LEU A 36 -2.67 0.68 9.38
CA LEU A 36 -2.30 1.52 10.52
C LEU A 36 -1.62 0.63 11.56
N ALA A 37 -0.33 0.78 11.81
CA ALA A 37 0.41 -0.15 12.66
C ALA A 37 1.49 0.50 13.50
N ASN A 38 1.78 -0.11 14.65
CA ASN A 38 2.96 0.22 15.43
C ASN A 38 4.20 -0.49 14.87
N LYS A 39 5.29 0.25 14.67
CA LYS A 39 6.57 -0.35 14.26
C LYS A 39 7.13 -1.15 15.43
N LYS A 40 7.29 -2.47 15.26
CA LYS A 40 8.07 -3.32 16.16
C LYS A 40 9.38 -3.69 15.47
N LEU A 41 10.50 -3.20 16.00
CA LEU A 41 11.82 -3.63 15.57
C LEU A 41 12.05 -5.08 16.03
N ILE A 42 12.59 -5.90 15.14
CA ILE A 42 13.04 -7.24 15.50
C ILE A 42 14.44 -7.07 16.08
N ASN A 43 14.57 -7.11 17.41
CA ASN A 43 15.86 -6.97 18.09
C ASN A 43 16.67 -8.28 18.06
N ASN A 44 16.71 -8.96 16.91
CA ASN A 44 17.61 -10.08 16.71
C ASN A 44 18.87 -9.56 16.01
N LEU A 45 20.00 -9.83 16.67
CA LEU A 45 21.35 -9.38 16.39
C LEU A 45 21.83 -9.82 14.99
N GLY A 46 21.38 -9.15 13.93
CA GLY A 46 21.81 -9.43 12.56
C GLY A 46 20.97 -8.80 11.45
N ASP A 47 19.69 -8.51 11.70
CA ASP A 47 18.77 -8.07 10.64
C ASP A 47 18.15 -6.71 10.99
N ARG A 48 18.93 -5.64 10.77
CA ARG A 48 18.55 -4.25 11.13
C ARG A 48 17.58 -3.62 10.13
N ASP A 49 17.35 -4.26 8.98
CA ASP A 49 16.62 -3.68 7.84
C ASP A 49 15.21 -4.25 7.67
N THR A 50 14.86 -5.30 8.41
CA THR A 50 13.53 -5.90 8.36
C THR A 50 12.67 -5.48 9.55
N PHE A 51 11.36 -5.38 9.32
CA PHE A 51 10.39 -5.09 10.36
C PHE A 51 9.12 -5.88 10.11
N THR A 52 8.44 -6.28 11.19
CA THR A 52 7.14 -6.95 11.10
C THR A 52 6.04 -5.97 11.44
N ILE A 53 5.06 -5.85 10.55
CA ILE A 53 3.82 -5.13 10.79
C ILE A 53 2.79 -6.13 11.33
N ARG A 54 2.37 -5.97 12.58
CA ARG A 54 1.21 -6.69 13.13
C ARG A 54 0.12 -5.68 13.46
N SER A 55 -0.88 -5.58 12.60
CA SER A 55 -2.00 -4.67 12.83
C SER A 55 -3.23 -5.03 11.99
N ASN A 56 -4.26 -4.19 12.09
CA ASN A 56 -5.48 -4.31 11.32
C ASN A 56 -5.34 -3.55 9.99
N VAL A 57 -5.94 -4.10 8.92
CA VAL A 57 -6.11 -3.38 7.66
C VAL A 57 -7.21 -2.35 7.87
N VAL A 58 -6.91 -1.08 7.57
CA VAL A 58 -7.87 0.02 7.72
C VAL A 58 -8.66 0.22 6.44
N TYR A 59 -7.98 0.14 5.30
CA TYR A 59 -8.60 0.37 4.01
C TYR A 59 -7.93 -0.44 2.89
N PHE A 60 -8.73 -0.91 1.94
CA PHE A 60 -8.28 -1.62 0.75
C PHE A 60 -9.03 -1.07 -0.46
N LEU A 61 -8.32 -0.80 -1.55
CA LEU A 61 -8.93 -0.36 -2.79
C LEU A 61 -8.30 -1.06 -4.00
N LEU A 62 -9.16 -1.45 -4.94
CA LEU A 62 -8.77 -1.96 -6.25
C LEU A 62 -9.41 -1.09 -7.31
N THR A 63 -8.62 -0.29 -8.03
CA THR A 63 -9.10 0.50 -9.16
C THR A 63 -8.65 -0.15 -10.47
N LYS A 64 -9.60 -0.34 -11.39
CA LYS A 64 -9.30 -0.79 -12.75
C LYS A 64 -9.41 0.41 -13.68
N SER A 65 -8.38 0.64 -14.48
CA SER A 65 -8.38 1.66 -15.52
C SER A 65 -8.29 0.99 -16.90
N LYS A 66 -9.16 1.42 -17.81
CA LYS A 66 -9.07 1.08 -19.24
C LYS A 66 -7.98 1.88 -19.96
N ARG A 67 -7.46 2.95 -19.35
CA ARG A 67 -6.37 3.73 -19.94
C ARG A 67 -5.05 3.05 -19.65
N VAL A 68 -4.46 2.48 -20.70
CA VAL A 68 -3.05 2.08 -20.69
C VAL A 68 -2.21 3.33 -20.84
N THR A 69 -1.75 3.88 -19.72
CA THR A 69 -0.57 4.73 -19.74
C THR A 69 0.58 3.85 -20.21
N ARG A 70 1.09 4.16 -21.41
CA ARG A 70 2.13 3.41 -22.13
C ARG A 70 3.42 3.26 -21.33
N SER A 71 3.63 4.12 -20.34
CA SER A 71 4.80 4.10 -19.46
C SER A 71 4.51 3.37 -18.15
N VAL A 72 5.39 2.42 -17.81
CA VAL A 72 5.32 1.67 -16.54
C VAL A 72 5.48 2.63 -15.35
N LEU A 73 6.49 3.50 -15.43
CA LEU A 73 6.84 4.50 -14.41
C LEU A 73 5.72 5.52 -14.15
N ALA A 74 5.03 5.99 -15.20
CA ALA A 74 3.99 7.02 -15.04
C ALA A 74 2.85 6.57 -14.13
N VAL A 75 2.54 5.27 -14.11
CA VAL A 75 1.49 4.75 -13.22
C VAL A 75 1.99 4.40 -11.85
N GLU A 76 3.28 4.12 -11.71
CA GLU A 76 3.88 3.99 -10.39
C GLU A 76 3.77 5.33 -9.66
N VAL A 77 4.13 6.44 -10.33
CA VAL A 77 3.95 7.79 -9.81
C VAL A 77 2.47 8.11 -9.56
N TYR A 78 1.59 7.81 -10.52
CA TYR A 78 0.14 8.01 -10.33
C TYR A 78 -0.40 7.20 -9.14
N GLY A 79 0.06 5.96 -8.97
CA GLY A 79 -0.28 5.11 -7.84
C GLY A 79 0.16 5.73 -6.52
N ILE A 80 1.38 6.26 -6.44
CA ILE A 80 1.87 6.95 -5.24
C ILE A 80 0.99 8.17 -4.90
N VAL A 81 0.67 9.02 -5.88
CA VAL A 81 -0.16 10.21 -5.66
C VAL A 81 -1.55 9.83 -5.15
N VAL A 82 -2.22 8.89 -5.81
CA VAL A 82 -3.53 8.39 -5.38
C VAL A 82 -3.46 7.76 -3.98
N GLY A 83 -2.39 7.03 -3.68
CA GLY A 83 -2.17 6.44 -2.36
C GLY A 83 -2.05 7.48 -1.25
N VAL A 84 -1.34 8.60 -1.51
CA VAL A 84 -1.21 9.72 -0.58
C VAL A 84 -2.55 10.45 -0.41
N ASP A 85 -3.27 10.73 -1.49
CA ASP A 85 -4.59 11.40 -1.42
C ASP A 85 -5.60 10.61 -0.58
N ILE A 86 -5.64 9.28 -0.76
CA ILE A 86 -6.51 8.41 0.04
C ILE A 86 -6.07 8.40 1.50
N ALA A 87 -4.76 8.33 1.77
CA ALA A 87 -4.26 8.32 3.14
C ALA A 87 -4.45 9.65 3.88
N TYR A 88 -4.49 10.78 3.16
CA TYR A 88 -4.84 12.08 3.73
C TYR A 88 -6.33 12.18 4.08
N ALA A 89 -7.19 11.53 3.29
CA ALA A 89 -8.63 11.56 3.50
C ALA A 89 -9.14 10.65 4.64
N ILE A 90 -8.32 9.71 5.12
CA ILE A 90 -8.62 8.78 6.21
C ILE A 90 -8.08 9.34 7.54
#